data_AF-A0A946YEH5-F1
#
_entry.id   AF-A0A946YEH5-F1
#
_cell.length_a   1.000
_cell.length_b   1.000
_cell.length_c   1.000
_cell.angle_alpha   90.00
_cell.angle_beta   90.00
_cell.angle_gamma   90.00
#
_symmetry.space_group_name_H-M   'P 1'
#
loop_
_entity.id
_entity.type
_entity.pdbx_description
1 polymer ?
#
loop_
_entity_poly.entity_id
_entity_poly.type
_entity_poly.pdbx_seq_one_letter_code
_entity_poly.pdbx_strand_id
1 'polypeptide(L)'
;DKLLHNDYLLVPEKLDITGTKILLALREPEQSIRSIASLFAQKETGELYASPAEAATYYIDRVTALAGFCRAAGQAYYYFDAEMLQAAPDVLLPELSRWLDLDSPLSDRYATFSLTGEGRRGDTSAVIQSGRISNKKRDYPDISIPEELLEVAQQVYRDCRQQMIGRAAESVTL
;
A
#
# COMPACT_ATOMS: atom_id res chain seq x y z
N ASP A 1 12.54 4.56 -3.63
CA ASP A 1 11.49 4.77 -4.65
C ASP A 1 10.21 4.04 -4.23
N LYS A 2 9.05 4.35 -4.84
CA LYS A 2 7.77 3.66 -4.59
C LYS A 2 7.34 2.87 -5.83
N LEU A 3 6.96 1.62 -5.64
CA LEU A 3 6.44 0.76 -6.69
C LEU A 3 4.97 0.46 -6.41
N LEU A 4 4.07 1.09 -7.17
CA LEU A 4 2.63 1.09 -6.90
C LEU A 4 1.81 0.26 -7.90
N HIS A 5 2.39 -0.06 -9.06
CA HIS A 5 1.70 -0.73 -10.17
C HIS A 5 2.52 -1.92 -10.67
N ASN A 6 1.83 -2.88 -11.29
CA ASN A 6 2.46 -4.06 -11.89
C ASN A 6 3.14 -3.77 -13.25
N ASP A 7 2.97 -2.56 -13.80
CA ASP A 7 3.59 -2.12 -15.06
C ASP A 7 5.12 -2.07 -14.98
N TYR A 8 5.66 -2.06 -13.76
CA TYR A 8 7.09 -2.18 -13.50
C TYR A 8 7.36 -3.57 -12.94
N LEU A 9 7.99 -4.42 -13.76
CA LEU A 9 8.42 -5.74 -13.30
C LEU A 9 9.49 -5.57 -12.21
N LEU A 10 9.15 -6.03 -11.01
CA LEU A 10 10.10 -6.20 -9.92
C LEU A 10 11.00 -7.38 -10.26
N VAL A 11 12.25 -7.09 -10.65
CA VAL A 11 13.28 -8.10 -10.96
C VAL A 11 14.31 -8.09 -9.83
N PRO A 12 14.16 -8.95 -8.79
CA PRO A 12 15.03 -8.95 -7.62
C PRO A 12 16.52 -9.02 -7.96
N GLU A 13 16.87 -9.73 -9.03
CA GLU A 13 18.24 -9.96 -9.48
C GLU A 13 18.92 -8.70 -10.03
N LYS A 14 18.14 -7.66 -10.37
CA LYS A 14 18.63 -6.39 -10.89
C LYS A 14 18.71 -5.28 -9.84
N LEU A 15 18.24 -5.54 -8.63
CA LEU A 15 18.41 -4.60 -7.53
C LEU A 15 19.83 -4.76 -7.00
N ASP A 16 20.60 -3.67 -6.95
CA ASP A 16 21.78 -3.64 -6.09
C ASP A 16 21.28 -3.68 -4.64
N ILE A 17 21.19 -4.91 -4.15
CA ILE A 17 20.61 -5.29 -2.87
C ILE A 17 21.50 -4.89 -1.70
N THR A 18 22.75 -4.48 -1.95
CA THR A 18 23.66 -4.03 -0.91
C THR A 18 23.25 -2.64 -0.43
N GLY A 19 22.64 -2.57 0.75
CA GLY A 19 22.17 -1.32 1.36
C GLY A 19 20.74 -0.92 0.99
N THR A 20 20.01 -1.73 0.21
CA THR A 20 18.59 -1.49 -0.08
C THR A 20 17.71 -2.02 1.04
N LYS A 21 16.92 -1.14 1.65
CA LYS A 21 15.89 -1.48 2.65
C LYS A 21 14.51 -1.52 2.01
N ILE A 22 13.80 -2.62 2.19
CA ILE A 22 12.49 -2.84 1.58
C ILE A 22 11.41 -2.71 2.64
N LEU A 23 10.43 -1.86 2.38
CA LEU A 23 9.17 -1.79 3.11
C LEU A 23 8.07 -2.37 2.24
N LEU A 24 7.29 -3.29 2.79
CA LEU A 24 6.15 -3.91 2.14
C LEU A 24 4.90 -3.64 2.96
N ALA A 25 3.87 -3.09 2.33
CA ALA A 25 2.60 -2.83 2.98
C ALA A 25 1.44 -3.36 2.16
N LEU A 26 0.49 -4.02 2.82
CA LEU A 26 -0.80 -4.35 2.24
C LEU A 26 -1.92 -3.67 3.02
N ARG A 27 -3.02 -3.42 2.33
CA ARG A 27 -4.25 -2.87 2.89
C ARG A 27 -5.39 -3.83 2.63
N GLU A 28 -6.40 -3.85 3.49
CA GLU A 28 -7.58 -4.70 3.37
C GLU A 28 -8.28 -4.57 1.99
N PRO A 29 -8.84 -5.67 1.43
CA PRO A 29 -9.37 -5.67 0.07
C PRO A 29 -10.52 -4.71 -0.17
N GLU A 30 -11.58 -4.77 0.66
CA GLU A 30 -12.84 -4.06 0.39
C GLU A 30 -12.61 -2.56 0.21
N GLN A 31 -11.91 -1.97 1.17
CA GLN A 31 -11.61 -0.55 1.19
C GLN A 31 -10.60 -0.17 0.10
N SER A 32 -9.63 -1.03 -0.21
CA SER A 32 -8.66 -0.82 -1.28
C SER A 32 -9.36 -0.79 -2.65
N ILE A 33 -10.21 -1.77 -2.92
CA ILE A 33 -10.97 -1.90 -4.17
C ILE A 33 -11.88 -0.69 -4.37
N ARG A 34 -12.63 -0.29 -3.34
CA ARG A 34 -13.44 0.93 -3.39
C ARG A 34 -12.61 2.18 -3.68
N SER A 35 -11.46 2.30 -3.01
CA SER A 35 -10.55 3.43 -3.22
C SER A 35 -9.95 3.46 -4.62
N ILE A 36 -9.64 2.30 -5.21
CA ILE A 36 -9.13 2.18 -6.59
C ILE A 36 -10.22 2.62 -7.56
N ALA A 37 -11.43 2.03 -7.48
CA ALA A 37 -12.54 2.38 -8.35
C ALA A 37 -12.87 3.89 -8.29
N SER A 38 -12.95 4.46 -7.07
CA SER A 38 -13.17 5.90 -6.89
C SER A 38 -12.07 6.76 -7.50
N LEU A 39 -10.80 6.36 -7.37
CA LEU A 39 -9.67 7.14 -7.88
C LEU A 39 -9.65 7.16 -9.42
N PHE A 40 -9.95 6.03 -10.06
CA PHE A 40 -9.92 5.91 -11.51
C PHE A 40 -11.18 6.47 -12.18
N ALA A 41 -12.35 6.41 -11.52
CA ALA A 41 -13.56 7.08 -12.00
C ALA A 41 -13.41 8.61 -12.14
N GLN A 42 -12.47 9.23 -11.42
CA GLN A 42 -12.20 10.67 -11.49
C GLN A 42 -11.22 11.06 -12.61
N LYS A 43 -10.61 10.10 -13.32
CA LYS A 43 -9.62 10.39 -14.37
C LYS A 43 -10.31 10.52 -15.72
N GLU A 44 -9.99 11.58 -16.46
CA GLU A 44 -10.52 11.84 -17.82
C GLU A 44 -10.04 10.81 -18.87
N THR A 45 -8.96 10.09 -18.57
CA THR A 45 -8.39 9.06 -19.46
C THR A 45 -9.05 7.71 -19.22
N GLY A 46 -10.20 7.49 -19.86
CA GLY A 46 -10.86 6.21 -20.12
C GLY A 46 -10.47 4.97 -19.28
N GLU A 47 -11.45 4.53 -18.50
CA GLU A 47 -11.85 3.13 -18.24
C GLU A 47 -10.99 2.22 -17.34
N LEU A 48 -9.66 2.33 -17.27
CA LEU A 48 -8.88 1.34 -16.51
C LEU A 48 -9.20 1.37 -15.00
N TYR A 49 -9.72 0.25 -14.47
CA TYR A 49 -10.01 0.03 -13.05
C TYR A 49 -11.08 0.94 -12.44
N ALA A 50 -11.87 1.64 -13.27
CA ALA A 50 -12.94 2.51 -12.80
C ALA A 50 -14.16 1.73 -12.29
N SER A 51 -14.37 0.50 -12.78
CA SER A 51 -15.42 -0.37 -12.25
C SER A 51 -14.94 -1.14 -11.00
N PRO A 52 -15.84 -1.47 -10.05
CA PRO A 52 -15.51 -2.29 -8.88
C PRO A 52 -14.92 -3.66 -9.24
N ALA A 53 -15.39 -4.26 -10.34
CA ALA A 53 -14.91 -5.56 -10.80
C ALA A 53 -13.46 -5.48 -11.31
N GLU A 54 -13.14 -4.51 -12.17
CA GLU A 54 -11.77 -4.31 -12.65
C GLU A 54 -10.82 -3.90 -11.53
N ALA A 55 -11.28 -3.07 -10.59
CA ALA A 55 -10.52 -2.71 -9.41
C ALA A 55 -10.22 -3.93 -8.52
N ALA A 56 -11.17 -4.87 -8.40
CA ALA A 56 -10.97 -6.14 -7.68
C ALA A 56 -9.94 -7.02 -8.37
N THR A 57 -10.05 -7.21 -9.70
CA THR A 57 -9.05 -7.95 -10.48
C THR A 57 -7.66 -7.34 -10.34
N TYR A 58 -7.54 -6.02 -10.50
CA TYR A 58 -6.28 -5.32 -10.33
C TYR A 58 -5.69 -5.50 -8.92
N TYR A 59 -6.52 -5.41 -7.88
CA TYR A 59 -6.09 -5.64 -6.50
C TYR A 59 -5.55 -7.06 -6.31
N ILE A 60 -6.27 -8.08 -6.80
CA ILE A 60 -5.86 -9.49 -6.74
C ILE A 60 -4.52 -9.71 -7.43
N ASP A 61 -4.37 -9.19 -8.65
CA ASP A 61 -3.14 -9.28 -9.44
C ASP A 61 -1.98 -8.60 -8.73
N ARG A 62 -2.24 -7.44 -8.09
CA ARG A 62 -1.22 -6.68 -7.37
C ARG A 62 -0.72 -7.44 -6.14
N VAL A 63 -1.63 -7.95 -5.31
CA VAL A 63 -1.27 -8.71 -4.10
C VAL A 63 -0.51 -9.99 -4.47
N THR A 64 -0.96 -10.67 -5.52
CA THR A 64 -0.31 -11.89 -6.03
C THR A 64 1.10 -11.61 -6.55
N ALA A 65 1.28 -10.52 -7.30
CA ALA A 65 2.59 -10.11 -7.82
C ALA A 65 3.57 -9.75 -6.69
N LEU A 66 3.11 -9.02 -5.67
CA LEU A 66 3.91 -8.73 -4.47
C LEU A 66 4.32 -10.01 -3.73
N ALA A 67 3.40 -10.97 -3.60
CA ALA A 67 3.72 -12.25 -2.97
C ALA A 67 4.77 -13.03 -3.78
N GLY A 68 4.64 -13.00 -5.10
CA GLY A 68 5.64 -13.53 -6.04
C GLY A 68 7.02 -12.91 -5.83
N PHE A 69 7.08 -11.59 -5.74
CA PHE A 69 8.32 -10.86 -5.43
C PHE A 69 8.91 -11.33 -4.10
N CYS A 70 8.14 -11.40 -3.02
CA CYS A 70 8.63 -11.83 -1.70
C CYS A 70 9.11 -13.29 -1.66
N ARG A 71 8.63 -14.15 -2.56
CA ARG A 71 9.13 -15.53 -2.69
C ARG A 71 10.46 -15.57 -3.43
N ALA A 72 10.62 -14.75 -4.46
CA ALA A 72 11.79 -14.74 -5.33
C ALA A 72 12.94 -13.87 -4.77
N ALA A 73 12.59 -12.77 -4.11
CA ALA A 73 13.53 -11.87 -3.49
C ALA A 73 14.13 -12.55 -2.25
N GLY A 74 15.38 -12.96 -2.33
CA GLY A 74 16.15 -13.45 -1.17
C GLY A 74 16.53 -12.36 -0.17
N GLN A 75 16.02 -11.13 -0.35
CA GLN A 75 16.35 -9.96 0.45
C GLN A 75 15.39 -9.81 1.65
N ALA A 76 15.92 -9.37 2.77
CA ALA A 76 15.15 -9.00 3.93
C ALA A 76 14.23 -7.79 3.65
N TYR A 77 12.98 -7.88 4.10
CA TYR A 77 12.02 -6.79 4.03
C TYR A 77 11.23 -6.68 5.34
N TYR A 78 10.72 -5.48 5.60
CA TYR A 78 9.83 -5.19 6.70
C TYR A 78 8.40 -5.16 6.19
N TYR A 79 7.52 -5.95 6.81
CA TYR A 79 6.10 -6.00 6.46
C TYR A 79 5.24 -5.19 7.44
N PHE A 80 4.23 -4.47 6.96
CA PHE A 80 3.18 -3.98 7.84
C PHE A 80 1.81 -3.90 7.17
N ASP A 81 0.75 -4.00 7.98
CA ASP A 81 -0.60 -3.63 7.54
C ASP A 81 -0.69 -2.12 7.38
N ALA A 82 -1.10 -1.63 6.22
CA ALA A 82 -1.14 -0.20 5.90
C ALA A 82 -2.05 0.59 6.86
N GLU A 83 -3.05 -0.07 7.44
CA GLU A 83 -3.96 0.45 8.45
C GLU A 83 -3.23 0.87 9.73
N MET A 84 -2.08 0.25 10.05
CA MET A 84 -1.26 0.60 11.21
C MET A 84 -0.81 2.06 11.19
N LEU A 85 -0.62 2.66 10.00
CA LEU A 85 -0.32 4.08 9.87
C LEU A 85 -1.38 4.96 10.54
N GLN A 86 -2.66 4.57 10.46
CA GLN A 86 -3.77 5.34 11.04
C GLN A 86 -4.17 4.84 12.43
N ALA A 87 -4.13 3.53 12.65
CA ALA A 87 -4.63 2.90 13.86
C ALA A 87 -3.66 3.00 15.04
N ALA A 88 -2.35 2.87 14.78
CA ALA A 88 -1.32 2.86 15.80
C ALA A 88 0.02 3.40 15.25
N PRO A 89 0.07 4.67 14.81
CA PRO A 89 1.31 5.29 14.31
C PRO A 89 2.41 5.34 15.36
N ASP A 90 2.06 5.44 16.64
CA ASP A 90 2.98 5.41 17.78
C ASP A 90 3.67 4.04 17.95
N VAL A 91 3.10 2.97 17.42
CA VAL A 91 3.73 1.64 17.35
C VAL A 91 4.53 1.48 16.06
N LEU A 92 3.94 1.82 14.91
CA LEU A 92 4.55 1.57 13.61
C LEU A 92 5.77 2.48 13.34
N LEU A 93 5.68 3.77 13.65
CA LEU A 93 6.71 4.74 13.26
C LEU A 93 8.07 4.51 13.95
N PRO A 94 8.14 4.15 15.26
CA PRO A 94 9.41 3.75 15.87
C PRO A 94 10.05 2.54 15.20
N GLU A 95 9.25 1.52 14.87
CA GLU A 95 9.75 0.31 14.21
C GLU A 95 10.28 0.59 12.81
N LEU A 96 9.57 1.41 12.02
CA LEU A 96 10.05 1.85 10.71
C LEU A 96 11.32 2.70 10.83
N SER A 97 11.44 3.54 11.86
CA SER A 97 12.64 4.35 12.09
C SER A 97 13.86 3.48 12.37
N ARG A 98 13.68 2.44 13.20
CA ARG A 98 14.73 1.46 13.50
C ARG A 98 15.08 0.63 12.27
N TRP A 99 14.09 0.06 11.58
CA TRP A 99 14.34 -0.70 10.36
C TRP A 99 15.12 0.11 9.34
N LEU A 100 14.79 1.40 9.19
CA LEU A 100 15.43 2.30 8.24
C LEU A 100 16.78 2.87 8.72
N ASP A 101 17.21 2.61 9.96
CA ASP A 101 18.40 3.22 10.60
C ASP A 101 18.38 4.76 10.49
N LEU A 102 17.26 5.39 10.85
CA LEU A 102 17.14 6.85 10.82
C LEU A 102 17.74 7.47 12.10
N ASP A 103 18.58 8.50 11.93
CA ASP A 103 19.12 9.28 13.06
C ASP A 103 18.04 10.06 13.82
N SER A 104 16.91 10.33 13.18
CA SER A 104 15.75 11.01 13.78
C SER A 104 14.51 10.16 13.60
N PRO A 105 13.72 9.93 14.67
CA PRO A 105 12.53 9.11 14.60
C PRO A 105 11.48 9.74 13.69
N LEU A 106 10.77 8.90 12.94
CA LEU A 106 9.57 9.29 12.22
C LEU A 106 8.52 9.79 13.21
N SER A 107 7.79 10.81 12.80
CA SER A 107 6.70 11.42 13.55
C SER A 107 5.41 11.33 12.76
N ASP A 108 4.28 11.31 13.47
CA ASP A 108 2.97 11.46 12.86
C ASP A 108 2.75 12.86 12.25
N ARG A 109 3.69 13.79 12.47
CA ARG A 109 3.75 15.12 11.87
C ARG A 109 4.81 15.17 10.76
N TYR A 110 4.47 15.81 9.66
CA TYR A 110 5.36 16.01 8.52
C TYR A 110 5.27 17.43 7.98
N ALA A 111 6.37 17.90 7.38
CA ALA A 111 6.38 19.18 6.68
C ALA A 111 5.56 19.08 5.38
N THR A 112 4.83 20.15 5.06
CA THR A 112 4.25 20.35 3.74
C THR A 112 5.21 21.19 2.89
N PHE A 113 5.22 20.93 1.59
CA PHE A 113 6.05 21.63 0.62
C PHE A 113 5.16 22.26 -0.46
N SER A 114 5.74 23.11 -1.31
CA SER A 114 4.99 23.77 -2.39
C SER A 114 4.22 22.80 -3.28
N LEU A 115 4.74 21.60 -3.51
CA LEU A 115 4.13 20.58 -4.36
C LEU A 115 3.16 19.62 -3.61
N THR A 116 2.94 19.82 -2.31
CA THR A 116 2.08 18.94 -1.51
C THR A 116 0.61 19.09 -1.92
N GLY A 117 0.00 18.01 -2.41
CA GLY A 117 -1.37 18.02 -2.92
C GLY A 117 -1.49 18.36 -4.41
N GLU A 118 -0.39 18.63 -5.11
CA GLU A 118 -0.43 18.95 -6.54
C GLU A 118 -0.66 17.72 -7.43
N GLY A 119 -1.49 17.89 -8.46
CA GLY A 119 -1.76 16.88 -9.48
C GLY A 119 -0.48 16.34 -10.13
N ARG A 120 -0.45 15.02 -10.39
CA ARG A 120 0.69 14.30 -11.00
C ARG A 120 1.96 14.25 -10.13
N ARG A 121 1.96 14.80 -8.91
CA ARG A 121 3.09 14.78 -7.96
C ARG A 121 2.90 13.81 -6.78
N GLY A 122 1.73 13.18 -6.67
CA GLY A 122 1.46 12.19 -5.63
C GLY A 122 0.00 12.15 -5.23
N ASP A 123 -0.25 12.16 -3.92
CA ASP A 123 -1.58 12.26 -3.33
C ASP A 123 -2.10 13.70 -3.48
N THR A 124 -3.25 13.86 -4.13
CA THR A 124 -3.91 15.14 -4.40
C THR A 124 -5.00 15.48 -3.40
N SER A 125 -5.18 14.65 -2.37
CA SER A 125 -6.25 14.86 -1.42
C SER A 125 -5.93 15.99 -0.45
N ALA A 126 -6.95 16.78 -0.12
CA ALA A 126 -6.79 17.92 0.81
C ALA A 126 -6.22 17.51 2.18
N VAL A 127 -6.37 16.24 2.58
CA VAL A 127 -5.87 15.73 3.86
C VAL A 127 -4.34 15.78 3.95
N ILE A 128 -3.62 15.64 2.82
CA ILE A 128 -2.15 15.69 2.83
C ILE A 128 -1.59 17.07 3.18
N GLN A 129 -2.42 18.12 3.10
CA GLN A 129 -2.04 19.47 3.49
C GLN A 129 -2.09 19.70 5.01
N SER A 130 -2.59 18.73 5.78
CA SER A 130 -2.71 18.85 7.24
C SER A 130 -1.38 18.80 7.98
N GLY A 131 -0.31 18.30 7.34
CA GLY A 131 1.00 18.10 7.99
C GLY A 131 0.97 17.04 9.09
N ARG A 132 -0.05 16.17 9.11
CA ARG A 132 -0.17 15.07 10.07
C ARG A 132 -0.82 13.84 9.43
N ILE A 133 -0.53 12.66 9.97
CA ILE A 133 -1.29 11.46 9.67
C ILE A 133 -2.72 11.63 10.20
N SER A 134 -3.70 11.45 9.32
CA SER A 134 -5.11 11.51 9.66
C SER A 134 -5.61 10.15 10.13
N ASN A 135 -6.33 10.13 11.25
CA ASN A 135 -7.06 8.95 11.74
C ASN A 135 -8.44 8.77 11.08
N LYS A 136 -8.84 9.70 10.20
CA LYS A 136 -10.12 9.62 9.49
C LYS A 136 -10.02 8.61 8.35
N LYS A 137 -10.78 7.53 8.46
CA LYS A 137 -11.06 6.63 7.34
C LYS A 137 -11.94 7.35 6.32
N ARG A 138 -11.58 7.23 5.04
CA ARG A 138 -12.51 7.54 3.95
C ARG A 138 -13.47 6.38 3.79
N ASP A 139 -14.69 6.69 3.41
CA ASP A 139 -15.69 5.70 3.06
C ASP A 139 -16.17 5.95 1.62
N TYR A 140 -16.69 4.90 0.99
CA TYR A 140 -17.19 4.93 -0.38
C TYR A 140 -18.51 4.13 -0.46
N PRO A 141 -19.58 4.62 0.17
CA PRO A 141 -20.83 3.87 0.33
C PRO A 141 -21.51 3.55 -1.02
N ASP A 142 -21.27 4.38 -2.04
CA ASP A 142 -21.88 4.22 -3.37
C ASP A 142 -21.17 3.17 -4.25
N ILE A 143 -20.06 2.61 -3.79
CA ILE A 143 -19.26 1.64 -4.55
C ILE A 143 -19.54 0.22 -4.02
N SER A 144 -20.42 -0.48 -4.72
CA SER A 144 -20.75 -1.88 -4.48
C SER A 144 -19.78 -2.81 -5.21
N ILE A 145 -19.14 -3.72 -4.48
CA ILE A 145 -18.27 -4.75 -5.05
C ILE A 145 -19.10 -6.04 -5.14
N PRO A 146 -19.09 -6.76 -6.28
CA PRO A 146 -19.72 -8.07 -6.38
C PRO A 146 -19.21 -9.01 -5.28
N GLU A 147 -20.11 -9.65 -4.54
CA GLU A 147 -19.79 -10.46 -3.35
C GLU A 147 -18.77 -11.55 -3.67
N GLU A 148 -18.98 -12.31 -4.75
CA GLU A 148 -18.06 -13.35 -5.21
C GLU A 148 -16.63 -12.82 -5.45
N LEU A 149 -16.50 -11.62 -6.03
CA LEU A 149 -15.18 -11.01 -6.26
C LEU A 149 -14.54 -10.54 -4.96
N LEU A 150 -15.34 -10.02 -4.02
CA LEU A 150 -14.84 -9.60 -2.72
C LEU A 150 -14.34 -10.82 -1.93
N GLU A 151 -15.06 -11.93 -1.93
CA GLU A 151 -14.65 -13.17 -1.28
C GLU A 151 -13.33 -13.69 -1.84
N VAL A 152 -13.19 -13.71 -3.17
CA VAL A 152 -11.94 -14.10 -3.83
C VAL A 152 -10.80 -13.14 -3.43
N ALA A 153 -11.01 -11.83 -3.47
CA ALA A 153 -10.00 -10.85 -3.09
C ALA A 153 -9.58 -10.98 -1.62
N GLN A 154 -10.52 -11.29 -0.72
CA GLN A 154 -10.24 -11.56 0.68
C GLN A 154 -9.45 -12.86 0.88
N GLN A 155 -9.76 -13.92 0.15
CA GLN A 155 -9.02 -15.17 0.22
C GLN A 155 -7.58 -14.97 -0.27
N VAL A 156 -7.40 -14.38 -1.45
CA VAL A 156 -6.06 -14.06 -2.01
C VAL A 156 -5.26 -13.19 -1.06
N TYR A 157 -5.90 -12.16 -0.47
CA TYR A 157 -5.26 -11.31 0.52
C TYR A 157 -4.78 -12.11 1.74
N ARG A 158 -5.63 -12.93 2.35
CA ARG A 158 -5.26 -13.74 3.52
C ARG A 158 -4.05 -14.63 3.22
N ASP A 159 -4.10 -15.36 2.11
CA ASP A 159 -3.06 -16.32 1.75
C ASP A 159 -1.72 -15.62 1.44
N CYS A 160 -1.77 -14.56 0.62
CA CYS A 160 -0.57 -13.80 0.26
C CYS A 160 0.01 -13.06 1.46
N ARG A 161 -0.84 -12.45 2.30
CA ARG A 161 -0.42 -11.77 3.52
C ARG A 161 0.27 -12.71 4.48
N GLN A 162 -0.33 -13.88 4.75
CA GLN A 162 0.29 -14.87 5.63
C GLN A 162 1.67 -15.30 5.12
N GLN A 163 1.80 -15.49 3.80
CA GLN A 163 3.08 -15.82 3.18
C GLN A 163 4.12 -14.69 3.30
N MET A 164 3.72 -13.44 3.09
CA MET A 164 4.62 -12.28 3.23
C MET A 164 5.08 -12.12 4.66
N ILE A 165 4.17 -12.22 5.64
CA ILE A 165 4.53 -12.13 7.06
C ILE A 165 5.53 -13.24 7.43
N GLY A 166 5.25 -14.49 7.03
CA GLY A 166 6.12 -15.63 7.35
C GLY A 166 7.50 -15.60 6.70
N ARG A 167 7.74 -14.66 5.77
CA ARG A 167 9.03 -14.46 5.08
C ARG A 167 9.67 -13.10 5.39
N ALA A 168 8.96 -12.20 6.05
CA ALA A 168 9.49 -10.91 6.42
C ALA A 168 10.60 -11.07 7.45
N ALA A 169 11.59 -10.19 7.41
CA ALA A 169 12.59 -10.15 8.48
C ALA A 169 11.94 -9.67 9.77
N GLU A 170 11.05 -8.68 9.65
CA GLU A 170 10.30 -8.08 10.74
C GLU A 170 8.92 -7.69 10.24
N SER A 171 7.92 -7.69 11.13
CA SER A 171 6.56 -7.34 10.75
C SER A 171 5.75 -6.75 11.90
N VAL A 172 4.85 -5.83 11.57
CA VAL A 172 3.84 -5.31 12.48
C VAL A 172 2.47 -5.36 11.82
N THR A 173 1.52 -5.99 12.49
CA THR A 173 0.17 -6.22 11.96
C THR A 173 -0.89 -5.73 12.93
N LEU A 174 -2.09 -5.48 12.41
CA LEU A 174 -3.30 -5.35 13.23
C LEU A 174 -3.70 -6.67 13.91
#